data_AF-A0A143HPL6-F1
#
_entry.id   AF-A0A143HPL6-F1
#
_cell.length_a   1.000
_cell.length_b   1.000
_cell.length_c   1.000
_cell.angle_alpha   90.00
_cell.angle_beta   90.00
_cell.angle_gamma   90.00
#
_symmetry.space_group_name_H-M   'P 1'
#
loop_
_entity.id
_entity.type
_entity.pdbx_description
1 polymer ?
#
loop_
_entity_poly.entity_id
_entity_poly.type
_entity_poly.pdbx_seq_one_letter_code
_entity_poly.pdbx_strand_id
1 'polypeptide(L)'
;MSIYEEEKQYHEKNLLERVIDDVLKNKGGELTQSDLNRVSVAAQIQIGIDTYRLQASEMSEEQLRNEKHNSTRLARHLEEIGKPRPPRCHAHAIISGNHKYAAQLRIIMAALKIRIDDPDNGCWLPENTAATPHPAFPAAIPHSRIHRFNYFFWLFSRLRGIRSSQIFRKNLQLIAKYLQEGNIPEYVMLKKGAGLPSGARFPQ
;
A
#
# COMPACT_ATOMS: atom_id res chain seq x y z
N MET A 1 24.88 14.37 24.68
CA MET A 1 23.63 13.91 24.04
C MET A 1 24.04 13.16 22.80
N SER A 2 23.93 11.83 22.84
CA SER A 2 24.45 10.96 21.78
C SER A 2 23.52 11.02 20.57
N ILE A 3 23.89 11.79 19.56
CA ILE A 3 23.18 11.87 18.27
C ILE A 3 23.59 10.69 17.38
N TYR A 4 23.34 9.46 17.84
CA TYR A 4 23.25 8.35 16.91
C TYR A 4 21.79 8.29 16.48
N GLU A 5 21.50 8.79 15.27
CA GLU A 5 20.30 8.37 14.56
C GLU A 5 20.36 6.84 14.49
N GLU A 6 19.41 6.16 15.15
CA GLU A 6 19.30 4.71 15.05
C GLU A 6 19.24 4.32 13.58
N GLU A 7 20.17 3.47 13.16
CA GLU A 7 20.23 3.04 11.76
C GLU A 7 18.93 2.32 11.41
N LYS A 8 18.13 2.92 10.52
CA LYS A 8 16.85 2.35 10.08
C LYS A 8 17.07 0.95 9.54
N GLN A 9 16.19 0.01 9.90
CA GLN A 9 16.22 -1.31 9.29
C GLN A 9 15.93 -1.20 7.79
N TYR A 10 16.48 -2.11 6.96
CA TYR A 10 16.34 -2.06 5.50
C TYR A 10 14.89 -1.87 5.03
N HIS A 11 13.94 -2.51 5.72
CA HIS A 11 12.52 -2.45 5.39
C HIS A 11 11.84 -1.11 5.73
N GLU A 12 12.52 -0.24 6.48
CA GLU A 12 12.08 1.11 6.87
C GLU A 12 12.74 2.21 6.03
N LYS A 13 13.81 1.86 5.30
CA LYS A 13 14.51 2.79 4.40
C LYS A 13 13.65 3.09 3.16
N ASN A 14 13.62 4.35 2.74
CA ASN A 14 13.00 4.81 1.49
C ASN A 14 13.90 4.51 0.28
N LEU A 15 13.46 4.87 -0.94
CA LEU A 15 14.23 4.57 -2.16
C LEU A 15 15.60 5.26 -2.14
N LEU A 16 15.64 6.55 -1.79
CA LEU A 16 16.86 7.34 -1.74
C LEU A 16 17.87 6.74 -0.75
N GLU A 17 17.43 6.42 0.47
CA GLU A 17 18.26 5.81 1.51
C GLU A 17 18.85 4.45 1.05
N ARG A 18 18.05 3.61 0.38
CA ARG A 18 18.54 2.32 -0.15
C ARG A 18 19.55 2.50 -1.27
N VAL A 19 19.35 3.50 -2.15
CA VAL A 19 20.28 3.78 -3.24
C VAL A 19 21.59 4.34 -2.70
N ILE A 20 21.53 5.22 -1.70
CA ILE A 20 22.73 5.72 -0.99
C ILE A 20 23.47 4.55 -0.34
N ASP A 21 22.78 3.68 0.40
CA ASP A 21 23.37 2.47 0.99
C ASP A 21 24.07 1.59 -0.05
N ASP A 22 23.44 1.34 -1.19
CA ASP A 22 24.00 0.51 -2.26
C ASP A 22 25.25 1.14 -2.88
N VAL A 23 25.22 2.45 -3.15
CA VAL A 23 26.38 3.21 -3.63
C VAL A 23 27.54 3.18 -2.63
N LEU A 24 27.25 3.24 -1.33
CA LEU A 24 28.26 3.19 -0.27
C LEU A 24 28.80 1.77 -0.02
N LYS A 25 27.95 0.74 -0.09
CA LYS A 25 28.33 -0.67 0.12
C LYS A 25 29.20 -1.24 -0.99
N ASN A 26 29.05 -0.76 -2.22
CA ASN A 26 29.83 -1.23 -3.37
C ASN A 26 31.30 -0.71 -3.38
N LYS A 27 31.80 -0.13 -2.28
CA LYS A 27 33.12 0.51 -2.28
C LYS A 27 34.27 -0.35 -1.78
N GLY A 28 34.94 -0.94 -2.76
CA GLY A 28 36.41 -0.98 -2.85
C GLY A 28 37.00 0.04 -3.85
N GLY A 29 36.22 0.98 -4.42
CA GLY A 29 36.66 1.92 -5.47
C GLY A 29 36.07 3.35 -5.38
N GLU A 30 36.51 4.24 -6.28
CA GLU A 30 36.12 5.66 -6.35
C GLU A 30 34.65 5.88 -6.75
N LEU A 31 34.05 7.00 -6.32
CA LEU A 31 32.67 7.38 -6.65
C LEU A 31 32.57 7.78 -8.13
N THR A 32 31.61 7.21 -8.88
CA THR A 32 31.44 7.55 -10.30
C THR A 32 30.31 8.56 -10.54
N GLN A 33 30.31 9.21 -11.72
CA GLN A 33 29.19 10.06 -12.15
C GLN A 33 27.89 9.26 -12.30
N SER A 34 27.98 7.97 -12.68
CA SER A 34 26.82 7.08 -12.75
C SER A 34 26.17 6.89 -11.37
N ASP A 35 26.97 6.75 -10.32
CA ASP A 35 26.47 6.64 -8.94
C ASP A 35 25.74 7.91 -8.50
N LEU A 36 26.34 9.08 -8.78
CA LEU A 36 25.72 10.38 -8.50
C LEU A 36 24.39 10.56 -9.25
N ASN A 37 24.32 10.11 -10.50
CA ASN A 37 23.10 10.15 -11.29
C ASN A 37 22.02 9.24 -10.68
N ARG A 38 22.38 8.04 -10.22
CA ARG A 38 21.45 7.13 -9.53
C ARG A 38 20.87 7.75 -8.26
N VAL A 39 21.70 8.39 -7.42
CA VAL A 39 21.22 9.10 -6.22
C VAL A 39 20.30 10.26 -6.60
N SER A 40 20.67 11.03 -7.63
CA SER A 40 19.86 12.18 -8.09
C SER A 40 18.48 11.75 -8.58
N VAL A 41 18.40 10.67 -9.36
CA VAL A 41 17.12 10.10 -9.82
C VAL A 41 16.29 9.60 -8.63
N ALA A 42 16.90 8.88 -7.68
CA ALA A 42 16.22 8.40 -6.50
C ALA A 42 15.65 9.56 -5.64
N ALA A 43 16.39 10.66 -5.52
CA ALA A 43 15.94 11.86 -4.81
C ALA A 43 14.73 12.50 -5.49
N GLN A 44 14.75 12.64 -6.82
CA GLN A 44 13.62 13.19 -7.57
C GLN A 44 12.35 12.34 -7.43
N ILE A 45 12.49 11.01 -7.49
CA ILE A 45 11.40 10.07 -7.25
C ILE A 45 10.83 10.24 -5.84
N GLN A 46 11.71 10.32 -4.84
CA GLN A 46 11.32 10.48 -3.43
C GLN A 46 10.56 11.80 -3.20
N ILE A 47 11.00 12.89 -3.82
CA ILE A 47 10.31 14.19 -3.79
C ILE A 47 8.88 14.07 -4.33
N GLY A 48 8.67 13.31 -5.42
CA GLY A 48 7.34 13.13 -6.02
C GLY A 48 6.34 12.50 -5.04
N ILE A 49 6.72 11.39 -4.41
CA ILE A 49 5.84 10.69 -3.46
C ILE A 49 5.65 11.49 -2.16
N ASP A 50 6.70 12.16 -1.67
CA ASP A 50 6.61 13.00 -0.48
C ASP A 50 5.71 14.20 -0.72
N THR A 51 5.79 14.83 -1.90
CA THR A 51 4.87 15.90 -2.31
C THR A 51 3.42 15.40 -2.32
N TYR A 52 3.16 14.22 -2.90
CA TYR A 52 1.81 13.65 -2.91
C TYR A 52 1.25 13.45 -1.50
N ARG A 53 2.09 13.01 -0.56
CA ARG A 53 1.75 12.81 0.85
C ARG A 53 1.58 14.13 1.60
N LEU A 54 2.45 15.11 1.38
CA LEU A 54 2.37 16.44 2.00
C LEU A 54 1.10 17.18 1.56
N GLN A 55 0.69 17.06 0.30
CA GLN A 55 -0.57 17.62 -0.22
C GLN A 55 -1.79 17.11 0.55
N ALA A 56 -1.71 15.95 1.21
CA ALA A 56 -2.82 15.48 2.06
C ALA A 56 -3.12 16.46 3.21
N SER A 57 -2.11 17.16 3.73
CA SER A 57 -2.28 18.17 4.78
C SER A 57 -3.06 19.40 4.30
N GLU A 58 -2.94 19.73 3.02
CA GLU A 58 -3.62 20.87 2.36
C GLU A 58 -5.05 20.52 1.94
N MET A 59 -5.38 19.23 1.83
CA MET A 59 -6.72 18.77 1.49
C MET A 59 -7.64 18.78 2.72
N SER A 60 -8.88 19.24 2.53
CA SER A 60 -9.96 19.05 3.48
C SER A 60 -10.30 17.56 3.66
N GLU A 61 -10.93 17.21 4.78
CA GLU A 61 -11.38 15.83 5.02
C GLU A 61 -12.38 15.36 3.95
N GLU A 62 -13.22 16.26 3.45
CA GLU A 62 -14.16 15.95 2.36
C GLU A 62 -13.43 15.59 1.07
N GLN A 63 -12.42 16.37 0.69
CA GLN A 63 -11.61 16.08 -0.49
C GLN A 63 -10.89 14.73 -0.37
N LEU A 64 -10.33 14.42 0.80
CA LEU A 64 -9.67 13.13 1.06
C LEU A 64 -10.65 11.97 1.03
N ARG A 65 -11.80 12.11 1.70
CA ARG A 65 -12.85 11.08 1.76
C ARG A 65 -13.43 10.73 0.39
N ASN A 66 -13.57 11.76 -0.46
CA ASN A 66 -14.15 11.64 -1.80
C ASN A 66 -13.08 11.45 -2.90
N GLU A 67 -11.80 11.35 -2.54
CA GLU A 67 -10.72 11.14 -3.50
C GLU A 67 -10.95 9.83 -4.27
N LYS A 68 -11.01 9.94 -5.60
CA LYS A 68 -11.19 8.77 -6.47
C LYS A 68 -9.86 8.04 -6.67
N HIS A 69 -9.93 6.71 -6.57
CA HIS A 69 -8.84 5.82 -6.93
C HIS A 69 -8.48 5.98 -8.42
N ASN A 70 -7.21 6.13 -8.71
CA ASN A 70 -6.65 6.08 -10.06
C ASN A 70 -5.56 5.00 -10.09
N SER A 71 -5.85 3.90 -10.81
CA SER A 71 -4.96 2.73 -10.85
C SER A 71 -3.59 3.04 -11.46
N THR A 72 -3.51 3.97 -12.42
CA THR A 72 -2.25 4.42 -13.03
C THR A 72 -1.41 5.21 -12.03
N ARG A 73 -2.04 6.10 -11.25
CA ARG A 73 -1.35 6.86 -10.20
C ARG A 73 -0.84 5.94 -9.09
N LEU A 74 -1.67 5.02 -8.61
CA LEU A 74 -1.25 4.05 -7.60
C LEU A 74 -0.13 3.14 -8.12
N ALA A 75 -0.23 2.67 -9.37
CA ALA A 75 0.82 1.89 -10.02
C ALA A 75 2.16 2.62 -9.99
N ARG A 76 2.17 3.89 -10.40
CA ARG A 76 3.36 4.75 -10.37
C ARG A 76 3.92 4.85 -8.94
N HIS A 77 3.08 5.16 -7.95
CA HIS A 77 3.55 5.29 -6.57
C HIS A 77 4.09 3.96 -5.99
N LEU A 78 3.56 2.80 -6.39
CA LEU A 78 4.12 1.50 -6.01
C LEU A 78 5.52 1.31 -6.60
N GLU A 79 5.72 1.66 -7.87
CA GLU A 79 7.02 1.60 -8.53
C GLU A 79 8.03 2.58 -7.89
N GLU A 80 7.59 3.80 -7.57
CA GLU A 80 8.41 4.84 -6.92
C GLU A 80 8.94 4.41 -5.53
N ILE A 81 8.22 3.55 -4.80
CA ILE A 81 8.69 2.97 -3.53
C ILE A 81 9.47 1.65 -3.69
N GLY A 82 9.85 1.31 -4.93
CA GLY A 82 10.65 0.14 -5.25
C GLY A 82 9.84 -1.16 -5.32
N LYS A 83 8.53 -1.11 -5.58
CA LYS A 83 7.71 -2.31 -5.85
C LYS A 83 7.42 -2.39 -7.37
N PRO A 84 8.32 -2.97 -8.18
CA PRO A 84 8.11 -3.05 -9.62
C PRO A 84 6.87 -3.88 -9.94
N ARG A 85 6.16 -3.51 -11.01
CA ARG A 85 4.94 -4.19 -11.46
C ARG A 85 5.28 -5.58 -12.02
N PRO A 86 4.76 -6.68 -11.44
CA PRO A 86 4.87 -7.99 -12.06
C PRO A 86 4.00 -8.08 -13.32
N PRO A 87 4.31 -8.99 -14.26
CA PRO A 87 3.49 -9.19 -15.46
C PRO A 87 2.04 -9.50 -15.08
N ARG A 88 1.08 -9.09 -15.91
CA ARG A 88 -0.36 -9.41 -15.72
C ARG A 88 -0.92 -9.07 -14.32
N CYS A 89 -0.39 -8.00 -13.71
CA CYS A 89 -0.85 -7.49 -12.43
C CYS A 89 -1.42 -6.07 -12.54
N HIS A 90 -2.46 -5.81 -11.74
CA HIS A 90 -3.05 -4.51 -11.56
C HIS A 90 -2.72 -3.93 -10.19
N ALA A 91 -2.58 -2.60 -10.13
CA ALA A 91 -2.52 -1.90 -8.86
C ALA A 91 -3.90 -1.99 -8.20
N HIS A 92 -3.93 -2.50 -6.99
CA HIS A 92 -5.13 -2.69 -6.20
C HIS A 92 -5.09 -1.77 -4.99
N ALA A 93 -6.09 -0.90 -4.85
CA ALA A 93 -6.30 -0.15 -3.62
C ALA A 93 -7.01 -1.04 -2.59
N ILE A 94 -6.34 -1.32 -1.48
CA ILE A 94 -6.85 -2.14 -0.37
C ILE A 94 -8.18 -1.55 0.11
N ILE A 95 -8.15 -0.31 0.59
CA ILE A 95 -9.36 0.47 0.83
C ILE A 95 -9.75 1.12 -0.49
N SER A 96 -10.89 0.70 -1.04
CA SER A 96 -11.39 1.20 -2.31
C SER A 96 -11.87 2.66 -2.20
N GLY A 97 -11.48 3.48 -3.19
CA GLY A 97 -11.91 4.88 -3.32
C GLY A 97 -13.40 5.08 -3.62
N ASN A 98 -14.09 4.07 -4.15
CA ASN A 98 -15.46 4.22 -4.65
C ASN A 98 -16.45 3.19 -4.07
N HIS A 99 -15.98 2.09 -3.47
CA HIS A 99 -16.89 1.07 -2.98
C HIS A 99 -17.67 1.54 -1.73
N LYS A 100 -18.98 1.30 -1.69
CA LYS A 100 -19.85 1.75 -0.58
C LYS A 100 -19.42 1.21 0.79
N TYR A 101 -19.06 -0.06 0.87
CA TYR A 101 -18.57 -0.69 2.10
C TYR A 101 -17.20 -0.17 2.59
N ALA A 102 -16.46 0.56 1.76
CA ALA A 102 -15.20 1.18 2.18
C ALA A 102 -15.38 2.59 2.79
N ALA A 103 -16.59 3.16 2.75
CA ALA A 103 -16.84 4.56 3.12
C ALA A 103 -16.36 4.91 4.55
N GLN A 104 -16.60 4.05 5.54
CA GLN A 104 -16.15 4.30 6.91
C GLN A 104 -14.63 4.27 7.04
N LEU A 105 -13.96 3.38 6.32
CA LEU A 105 -12.50 3.34 6.29
C LEU A 105 -11.90 4.53 5.55
N ARG A 106 -12.57 5.05 4.51
CA ARG A 106 -12.15 6.29 3.85
C ARG A 106 -12.22 7.50 4.78
N ILE A 107 -13.21 7.56 5.68
CA ILE A 107 -13.27 8.61 6.72
C ILE A 107 -12.06 8.48 7.67
N ILE A 108 -11.72 7.27 8.10
CA ILE A 108 -10.55 7.05 8.95
C ILE A 108 -9.26 7.43 8.22
N MET A 109 -9.10 7.03 6.96
CA MET A 109 -7.95 7.46 6.15
C MET A 109 -7.86 8.97 6.01
N ALA A 110 -8.99 9.65 5.75
CA ALA A 110 -9.05 11.11 5.65
C ALA A 110 -8.63 11.80 6.96
N ALA A 111 -9.13 11.34 8.10
CA ALA A 111 -8.74 11.85 9.42
C ALA A 111 -7.24 11.62 9.71
N LEU A 112 -6.66 10.55 9.17
CA LEU A 112 -5.23 10.23 9.28
C LEU A 112 -4.36 10.88 8.20
N LYS A 113 -4.94 11.71 7.31
CA LYS A 113 -4.27 12.33 6.16
C LYS A 113 -3.57 11.31 5.25
N ILE A 114 -4.20 10.15 5.06
CA ILE A 114 -3.75 9.12 4.12
C ILE A 114 -4.63 9.20 2.88
N ARG A 115 -3.99 9.45 1.73
CA ARG A 115 -4.67 9.56 0.44
C ARG A 115 -5.02 8.20 -0.15
N ILE A 116 -5.97 8.17 -1.08
CA ILE A 116 -6.50 6.90 -1.60
C ILE A 116 -5.47 6.11 -2.40
N ASP A 117 -4.62 6.79 -3.14
CA ASP A 117 -3.55 6.18 -3.95
C ASP A 117 -2.18 6.29 -3.27
N ASP A 118 -2.16 6.43 -1.94
CA ASP A 118 -0.92 6.23 -1.19
C ASP A 118 -0.44 4.78 -1.38
N PRO A 119 0.84 4.54 -1.69
CA PRO A 119 1.34 3.20 -1.98
C PRO A 119 1.27 2.26 -0.76
N ASP A 120 1.07 2.77 0.46
CA ASP A 120 0.77 1.95 1.63
C ASP A 120 -0.64 1.34 1.56
N ASN A 121 -1.60 2.02 0.93
CA ASN A 121 -2.94 1.50 0.63
C ASN A 121 -2.96 0.65 -0.65
N GLY A 122 -1.80 0.38 -1.26
CA GLY A 122 -1.68 -0.31 -2.54
C GLY A 122 -0.94 -1.64 -2.49
N CYS A 123 -1.32 -2.55 -3.37
CA CYS A 123 -0.51 -3.71 -3.72
C CYS A 123 -0.70 -4.13 -5.18
N TRP A 124 0.19 -4.99 -5.66
CA TRP A 124 0.02 -5.68 -6.93
C TRP A 124 -0.77 -6.97 -6.72
N LEU A 125 -1.83 -7.17 -7.52
CA LEU A 125 -2.56 -8.43 -7.57
C LEU A 125 -2.72 -8.90 -9.02
N PRO A 126 -2.82 -10.22 -9.26
CA PRO A 126 -3.11 -10.75 -10.59
C PRO A 126 -4.38 -10.10 -11.15
N GLU A 127 -4.35 -9.66 -12.40
CA GLU A 127 -5.44 -8.88 -13.00
C GLU A 127 -6.79 -9.62 -12.98
N ASN A 128 -6.77 -10.93 -13.28
CA ASN A 128 -7.96 -11.76 -13.44
C ASN A 128 -7.66 -13.25 -13.18
N THR A 129 -8.70 -14.09 -13.23
CA THR A 129 -8.59 -15.54 -13.01
C THR A 129 -7.67 -16.23 -14.03
N ALA A 130 -7.55 -15.73 -15.26
CA ALA A 130 -6.63 -16.28 -16.25
C ALA A 130 -5.15 -15.94 -15.96
N ALA A 131 -4.89 -15.01 -15.03
CA ALA A 131 -3.56 -14.67 -14.54
C ALA A 131 -3.20 -15.44 -13.26
N THR A 132 -4.06 -16.36 -12.80
CA THR A 132 -3.83 -17.19 -11.62
C THR A 132 -3.69 -18.67 -11.99
N PRO A 133 -2.81 -19.46 -11.33
CA PRO A 133 -1.83 -19.01 -10.34
C PRO A 133 -0.77 -18.09 -10.97
N HIS A 134 -0.41 -17.03 -10.26
CA HIS A 134 0.56 -16.05 -10.77
C HIS A 134 1.97 -16.41 -10.29
N PRO A 135 3.02 -16.39 -11.14
CA PRO A 135 4.37 -16.78 -10.74
C PRO A 135 4.91 -16.04 -9.50
N ALA A 136 4.66 -14.73 -9.40
CA ALA A 136 5.06 -13.93 -8.25
C ALA A 136 4.10 -14.04 -7.05
N PHE A 137 2.84 -14.43 -7.28
CA PHE A 137 1.78 -14.48 -6.27
C PHE A 137 0.93 -15.75 -6.42
N PRO A 138 1.50 -16.95 -6.17
CA PRO A 138 0.85 -18.20 -6.57
C PRO A 138 -0.51 -18.44 -5.92
N ALA A 139 -0.70 -17.95 -4.70
CA ALA A 139 -1.92 -18.11 -3.90
C ALA A 139 -2.81 -16.85 -3.84
N ALA A 140 -2.44 -15.76 -4.53
CA ALA A 140 -3.23 -14.53 -4.49
C ALA A 140 -4.57 -14.68 -5.21
N ILE A 141 -5.61 -14.11 -4.61
CA ILE A 141 -6.90 -13.90 -5.29
C ILE A 141 -6.74 -12.75 -6.28
N PRO A 142 -7.22 -12.90 -7.52
CA PRO A 142 -7.05 -11.85 -8.52
C PRO A 142 -7.90 -10.63 -8.19
N HIS A 143 -7.42 -9.45 -8.59
CA HIS A 143 -8.04 -8.15 -8.37
C HIS A 143 -9.53 -8.15 -8.75
N SER A 144 -9.89 -8.70 -9.92
CA SER A 144 -11.28 -8.79 -10.39
C SER A 144 -12.26 -9.55 -9.46
N ARG A 145 -11.77 -10.29 -8.44
CA ARG A 145 -12.59 -11.17 -7.61
C ARG A 145 -12.69 -10.76 -6.13
N ILE A 146 -11.83 -9.85 -5.65
CA ILE A 146 -11.65 -9.61 -4.20
C ILE A 146 -12.66 -8.63 -3.59
N HIS A 147 -13.24 -7.71 -4.37
CA HIS A 147 -14.16 -6.69 -3.87
C HIS A 147 -15.53 -7.24 -3.47
N ARG A 148 -15.59 -7.95 -2.34
CA ARG A 148 -16.77 -8.61 -1.77
C ARG A 148 -17.12 -8.04 -0.41
N PHE A 149 -18.34 -8.26 0.06
CA PHE A 149 -18.77 -7.81 1.40
C PHE A 149 -17.84 -8.30 2.51
N ASN A 150 -17.51 -9.59 2.53
CA ASN A 150 -16.68 -10.19 3.55
C ASN A 150 -15.23 -9.65 3.54
N TYR A 151 -14.71 -9.25 2.37
CA TYR A 151 -13.45 -8.53 2.26
C TYR A 151 -13.50 -7.18 2.98
N PHE A 152 -14.51 -6.36 2.71
CA PHE A 152 -14.64 -5.06 3.37
C PHE A 152 -14.92 -5.18 4.87
N PHE A 153 -15.65 -6.22 5.29
CA PHE A 153 -15.80 -6.54 6.70
C PHE A 153 -14.44 -6.82 7.35
N TRP A 154 -13.61 -7.67 6.74
CA TRP A 154 -12.28 -7.99 7.26
C TRP A 154 -11.39 -6.75 7.39
N LEU A 155 -11.36 -5.90 6.37
CA LEU A 155 -10.64 -4.63 6.43
C LEU A 155 -11.14 -3.78 7.60
N PHE A 156 -12.47 -3.66 7.74
CA PHE A 156 -13.06 -2.86 8.80
C PHE A 156 -12.77 -3.39 10.19
N SER A 157 -12.92 -4.71 10.40
CA SER A 157 -12.64 -5.33 11.70
C SER A 157 -11.20 -5.11 12.14
N ARG A 158 -10.26 -5.08 11.19
CA ARG A 158 -8.84 -4.86 11.46
C ARG A 158 -8.49 -3.39 11.68
N LEU A 159 -9.05 -2.49 10.88
CA LEU A 159 -8.56 -1.12 10.78
C LEU A 159 -9.38 -0.09 11.59
N ARG A 160 -10.65 -0.37 11.91
CA ARG A 160 -11.58 0.63 12.48
C ARG A 160 -11.13 1.27 13.79
N GLY A 161 -10.31 0.58 14.58
CA GLY A 161 -9.84 1.04 15.90
C GLY A 161 -8.55 1.84 15.88
N ILE A 162 -7.86 1.89 14.73
CA ILE A 162 -6.53 2.50 14.64
C ILE A 162 -6.66 4.01 14.43
N ARG A 163 -5.96 4.80 15.25
CA ARG A 163 -5.94 6.28 15.18
C ARG A 163 -4.53 6.87 14.98
N SER A 164 -3.50 6.03 14.93
CA SER A 164 -2.15 6.43 14.53
C SER A 164 -1.96 6.17 13.04
N SER A 165 -1.55 7.20 12.30
CA SER A 165 -1.28 7.09 10.85
C SER A 165 -0.20 6.07 10.55
N GLN A 166 0.87 6.02 11.37
CA GLN A 166 1.96 5.05 11.25
C GLN A 166 1.46 3.61 11.43
N ILE A 167 0.69 3.33 12.49
CA ILE A 167 0.15 1.99 12.75
C ILE A 167 -0.86 1.59 11.65
N PHE A 168 -1.63 2.54 11.14
CA PHE A 168 -2.59 2.31 10.06
C PHE A 168 -1.87 1.90 8.77
N ARG A 169 -0.84 2.66 8.38
CA ARG A 169 0.01 2.37 7.21
C ARG A 169 0.68 1.00 7.31
N LYS A 170 1.27 0.67 8.46
CA LYS A 170 1.85 -0.67 8.71
C LYS A 170 0.80 -1.79 8.59
N ASN A 171 -0.43 -1.56 9.06
CA ASN A 171 -1.51 -2.54 8.88
C ASN A 171 -1.95 -2.69 7.43
N LEU A 172 -1.99 -1.60 6.63
CA LEU A 172 -2.25 -1.70 5.20
C LEU A 172 -1.16 -2.49 4.48
N GLN A 173 0.11 -2.25 4.80
CA GLN A 173 1.24 -3.03 4.26
C GLN A 173 1.14 -4.52 4.63
N LEU A 174 0.70 -4.84 5.85
CA LEU A 174 0.48 -6.21 6.27
C LEU A 174 -0.71 -6.86 5.54
N ILE A 175 -1.79 -6.11 5.31
CA ILE A 175 -2.91 -6.56 4.46
C ILE A 175 -2.45 -6.79 3.02
N ALA A 176 -1.62 -5.91 2.45
CA ALA A 176 -1.03 -6.11 1.12
C ALA A 176 -0.31 -7.45 1.03
N LYS A 177 0.53 -7.77 2.02
CA LYS A 177 1.25 -9.04 2.10
C LYS A 177 0.29 -10.23 2.19
N TYR A 178 -0.73 -10.18 3.04
CA TYR A 178 -1.73 -11.24 3.13
C TYR A 178 -2.50 -11.46 1.82
N LEU A 179 -2.82 -10.40 1.09
CA LEU A 179 -3.47 -10.51 -0.21
C LEU A 179 -2.57 -11.19 -1.26
N GLN A 180 -1.29 -10.83 -1.27
CA GLN A 180 -0.30 -11.37 -2.20
C GLN A 180 0.08 -12.84 -1.90
N GLU A 181 0.08 -13.21 -0.63
CA GLU A 181 0.38 -14.57 -0.17
C GLU A 181 -0.85 -15.48 -0.11
N GLY A 182 -2.06 -14.94 -0.32
CA GLY A 182 -3.30 -15.68 -0.12
C GLY A 182 -3.64 -15.96 1.35
N ASN A 183 -2.87 -15.40 2.29
CA ASN A 183 -3.02 -15.53 3.74
C ASN A 183 -4.16 -14.66 4.30
N ILE A 184 -5.37 -14.78 3.73
CA ILE A 184 -6.56 -14.05 4.16
C ILE A 184 -7.53 -14.97 4.91
N PRO A 185 -8.43 -14.43 5.76
CA PRO A 185 -9.44 -15.26 6.42
C PRO A 185 -10.33 -16.00 5.41
N GLU A 186 -10.61 -17.28 5.66
CA GLU A 186 -11.40 -18.14 4.76
C GLU A 186 -12.75 -17.52 4.38
N TYR A 187 -13.39 -16.82 5.33
CA TYR A 187 -14.67 -16.19 5.11
C TYR A 187 -14.63 -15.10 4.03
N VAL A 188 -13.47 -14.50 3.70
CA VAL A 188 -13.37 -13.39 2.73
C VAL A 188 -13.95 -13.75 1.36
N MET A 189 -13.77 -15.01 0.92
CA MET A 189 -14.23 -15.47 -0.39
C MET A 189 -15.61 -16.15 -0.36
N LEU A 190 -16.21 -16.32 0.83
CA LEU A 190 -17.55 -16.88 0.97
C LEU A 190 -18.64 -15.89 0.54
N LYS A 191 -19.88 -16.39 0.50
CA LYS A 191 -21.07 -15.56 0.26
C LYS A 191 -21.17 -14.47 1.34
N LYS A 192 -21.85 -13.36 1.02
CA LYS A 192 -22.10 -12.24 1.94
C LYS A 192 -22.57 -12.76 3.31
N GLY A 193 -21.81 -12.46 4.36
CA GLY A 193 -22.13 -12.79 5.74
C GLY A 193 -21.80 -14.23 6.17
N ALA A 194 -21.46 -15.13 5.25
CA ALA A 194 -21.12 -16.50 5.59
C ALA A 194 -19.74 -16.59 6.25
N GLY A 195 -19.63 -17.38 7.33
CA GLY A 195 -18.38 -17.65 8.04
C GLY A 195 -17.81 -16.47 8.83
N LEU A 196 -18.57 -15.38 9.02
CA LEU A 196 -18.10 -14.25 9.81
C LEU A 196 -17.96 -14.64 11.31
N PRO A 197 -16.99 -14.05 12.04
CA PRO A 197 -16.85 -14.27 13.48
C PRO A 197 -18.14 -13.92 14.25
N SER A 198 -18.44 -14.65 15.32
CA SER A 198 -19.61 -14.41 16.17
C SER A 198 -19.68 -12.98 16.68
N GLY A 199 -20.86 -12.36 16.60
CA GLY A 199 -21.05 -10.95 16.99
C GLY A 199 -20.57 -9.93 15.96
N ALA A 200 -20.15 -10.36 14.76
CA ALA A 200 -19.76 -9.47 13.67
C ALA A 200 -20.89 -8.51 13.28
N ARG A 201 -20.70 -7.22 13.61
CA ARG A 201 -21.52 -6.12 13.09
C ARG A 201 -20.72 -5.35 12.05
N PHE A 202 -21.17 -5.41 10.80
CA PHE A 202 -20.75 -4.51 9.74
C PHE A 202 -21.93 -3.64 9.35
N PRO A 203 -21.75 -2.33 9.14
CA PRO A 203 -22.79 -1.48 8.59
C PRO A 203 -23.27 -2.08 7.26
N GLN A 204 -24.59 -2.26 7.14
CA GLN A 204 -25.21 -2.80 5.93
C GLN A 204 -25.27 -1.75 4.81
#